data_AF-A0A1A6AG36-F1
#
_entry.id   AF-A0A1A6AG36-F1
#
_cell.length_a   1.000
_cell.length_b   1.000
_cell.length_c   1.000
_cell.angle_alpha   90.00
_cell.angle_beta   90.00
_cell.angle_gamma   90.00
#
_symmetry.space_group_name_H-M   'P 1'
#
loop_
_entity.id
_entity.type
_entity.pdbx_description
1 polymer ?
#
loop_
_entity_poly.entity_id
_entity_poly.type
_entity_poly.pdbx_seq_one_letter_code
_entity_poly.pdbx_strand_id
1 'polypeptide(L)'
;MTSNGLAFLVDGIDVILQLPPSTLKERYDKIPGDVIAAGSFNCWPNAFDSPECMEVPRSRLPIDLFWDAGIFALFKLSMSRTPDHVNSGLVIGSVKGMATAFEKLLQITKTPTYMWEYDQGAFNIALHQGLLQADNDYSLFWCAEHVYDSLAVLPPNHHSLSLDPPYHPDVIHETFPRRPIVIDRRTGVVPIALHFNGLEPKVGYDRIWEEMYHHPLSTSSKQVKWVKSRPVKMVLDGGVEVRTVDQLCGKQLGLR
;
A
#
# COMPACT_ATOMS: atom_id res chain seq x y z
N MET A 1 21.18 -5.35 -24.96
CA MET A 1 20.64 -4.24 -24.16
C MET A 1 19.57 -4.81 -23.23
N THR A 2 19.91 -5.16 -22.00
CA THR A 2 18.94 -5.66 -21.01
C THR A 2 18.83 -4.60 -19.94
N SER A 3 17.87 -3.69 -20.06
CA SER A 3 17.63 -2.70 -19.01
C SER A 3 17.12 -3.42 -17.77
N ASN A 4 17.89 -3.34 -16.69
CA ASN A 4 17.46 -3.65 -15.31
C ASN A 4 16.44 -2.60 -14.85
N GLY A 5 15.30 -2.51 -15.55
CA GLY A 5 14.20 -1.64 -15.19
C GLY A 5 13.50 -2.16 -13.93
N LEU A 6 12.92 -1.25 -13.17
CA LEU A 6 11.96 -1.56 -12.12
C LEU A 6 10.55 -1.33 -12.65
N ALA A 7 9.62 -2.19 -12.24
CA ALA A 7 8.19 -2.01 -12.44
C ALA A 7 7.51 -1.85 -11.08
N PHE A 8 6.60 -0.89 -10.98
CA PHE A 8 5.80 -0.64 -9.79
C PHE A 8 4.32 -0.74 -10.17
N LEU A 9 3.69 -1.83 -9.72
CA LEU A 9 2.25 -2.06 -9.82
C LEU A 9 1.57 -1.36 -8.65
N VAL A 10 0.49 -0.63 -8.96
CA VAL A 10 -0.34 0.05 -7.98
C VAL A 10 -1.81 -0.09 -8.34
N ASP A 11 -2.67 -0.21 -7.34
CA ASP A 11 -4.11 -0.05 -7.52
C ASP A 11 -4.43 1.37 -8.02
N GLY A 12 -5.41 1.44 -8.92
CA GLY A 12 -5.63 2.66 -9.71
C GLY A 12 -6.48 3.72 -9.03
N ILE A 13 -7.19 3.39 -7.94
CA ILE A 13 -8.29 4.22 -7.43
C ILE A 13 -7.98 4.79 -6.05
N ASP A 14 -7.57 3.93 -5.11
CA ASP A 14 -7.47 4.18 -3.67
C ASP A 14 -6.01 4.23 -3.19
N VAL A 15 -5.10 4.56 -4.10
CA VAL A 15 -3.67 4.74 -3.81
C VAL A 15 -3.27 6.22 -3.87
N ILE A 16 -2.49 6.65 -2.87
CA ILE A 16 -1.81 7.96 -2.86
C ILE A 16 -0.31 7.73 -2.95
N LEU A 17 0.32 8.23 -4.02
CA LEU A 17 1.77 8.26 -4.19
C LEU A 17 2.34 9.56 -3.62
N GLN A 18 3.22 9.47 -2.63
CA GLN A 18 3.71 10.65 -1.93
C GLN A 18 5.22 10.93 -2.05
N LEU A 19 6.05 9.90 -2.27
CA LEU A 19 7.51 10.07 -2.40
C LEU A 19 7.99 9.84 -3.84
N PRO A 20 9.11 10.46 -4.24
CA PRO A 20 9.60 10.37 -5.62
C PRO A 20 10.15 8.96 -5.95
N PRO A 21 10.19 8.56 -7.24
CA PRO A 21 10.72 7.26 -7.67
C PRO A 21 12.16 6.98 -7.20
N SER A 22 12.99 8.01 -7.03
CA SER A 22 14.35 7.87 -6.50
C SER A 22 14.35 7.32 -5.06
N THR A 23 13.46 7.79 -4.20
CA THR A 23 13.31 7.30 -2.82
C THR A 23 12.74 5.88 -2.80
N LEU A 24 11.80 5.56 -3.70
CA LEU A 24 11.29 4.21 -3.88
C LEU A 24 12.43 3.24 -4.24
N LYS A 25 13.25 3.61 -5.22
CA LYS A 25 14.41 2.80 -5.62
C LYS A 25 15.41 2.64 -4.48
N GLU A 26 15.77 3.73 -3.80
CA GLU A 26 16.75 3.69 -2.71
C GLU A 26 16.31 2.75 -1.58
N ARG A 27 15.03 2.76 -1.22
CA ARG A 27 14.49 1.87 -0.19
C ARG A 27 14.31 0.44 -0.69
N TYR A 28 13.87 0.25 -1.93
CA TYR A 28 13.79 -1.06 -2.57
C TYR A 28 15.15 -1.79 -2.53
N ASP A 29 16.24 -1.08 -2.85
CA ASP A 29 17.58 -1.66 -2.86
C ASP A 29 18.07 -2.13 -1.45
N LYS A 30 17.38 -1.74 -0.37
CA LYS A 30 17.71 -2.12 1.02
C LYS A 30 16.93 -3.34 1.52
N ILE A 31 15.88 -3.76 0.80
CA ILE A 31 15.05 -4.90 1.19
C ILE A 31 15.52 -6.12 0.39
N PRO A 32 15.73 -7.27 1.03
CA PRO A 32 16.09 -8.48 0.29
C PRO A 32 14.97 -8.88 -0.69
N GLY A 33 15.34 -9.63 -1.73
CA GLY A 33 14.39 -10.13 -2.73
C GLY A 33 14.27 -9.23 -3.97
N ASP A 34 13.62 -9.77 -5.01
CA ASP A 34 13.47 -9.13 -6.32
C ASP A 34 12.03 -8.64 -6.59
N VAL A 35 11.06 -9.15 -5.84
CA VAL A 35 9.65 -8.75 -5.92
C VAL A 35 9.13 -8.57 -4.51
N ILE A 36 8.61 -7.38 -4.23
CA ILE A 36 8.17 -6.94 -2.91
C ILE A 36 6.73 -6.44 -3.03
N ALA A 37 5.81 -7.09 -2.34
CA ALA A 37 4.42 -6.67 -2.21
C ALA A 37 4.19 -5.99 -0.85
N ALA A 38 3.18 -5.13 -0.74
CA ALA A 38 2.86 -4.46 0.52
C ALA A 38 2.46 -5.44 1.63
N GLY A 39 2.91 -5.19 2.86
CA GLY A 39 2.51 -5.96 4.03
C GLY A 39 1.03 -5.80 4.39
N SER A 40 0.43 -6.88 4.87
CA SER A 40 -1.00 -6.99 5.20
C SER A 40 -1.20 -7.77 6.50
N PHE A 41 -2.13 -7.35 7.36
CA PHE A 41 -2.56 -8.10 8.54
C PHE A 41 -3.56 -9.20 8.16
N ASN A 42 -4.25 -9.05 7.03
CA ASN A 42 -5.24 -9.99 6.53
C ASN A 42 -4.63 -10.99 5.57
N CYS A 43 -4.65 -12.27 5.93
CA CYS A 43 -4.47 -13.33 4.95
C CYS A 43 -5.75 -13.55 4.14
N TRP A 44 -6.24 -12.51 3.47
CA TRP A 44 -7.47 -12.59 2.68
C TRP A 44 -7.12 -12.84 1.21
N PRO A 45 -7.93 -13.61 0.47
CA PRO A 45 -9.11 -14.39 0.86
C PRO A 45 -8.79 -15.77 1.45
N ASN A 46 -7.52 -16.17 1.56
CA ASN A 46 -7.12 -17.49 2.05
C ASN A 46 -7.70 -17.79 3.45
N ALA A 47 -7.87 -19.08 3.76
CA ALA A 47 -8.29 -19.47 5.09
C ALA A 47 -7.15 -19.18 6.08
N PHE A 48 -7.44 -18.51 7.20
CA PHE A 48 -6.40 -18.06 8.13
C PHE A 48 -5.54 -19.21 8.71
N ASP A 49 -6.11 -20.41 8.83
CA ASP A 49 -5.46 -21.62 9.31
C ASP A 49 -4.73 -22.42 8.22
N SER A 50 -4.71 -21.92 6.98
CA SER A 50 -4.00 -22.54 5.85
C SER A 50 -2.47 -22.36 5.95
N PRO A 51 -1.68 -23.23 5.29
CA PRO A 51 -0.22 -23.09 5.24
C PRO A 51 0.23 -21.73 4.70
N GLU A 52 -0.45 -21.20 3.68
CA GLU A 52 -0.10 -19.92 3.09
C GLU A 52 -0.33 -18.70 4.01
N CYS A 53 -1.05 -18.89 5.12
CA CYS A 53 -1.22 -17.89 6.16
C CYS A 53 -0.35 -18.17 7.38
N MET A 54 -0.18 -19.43 7.77
CA MET A 54 0.52 -19.78 9.00
C MET A 54 2.04 -19.88 8.83
N GLU A 55 2.52 -20.20 7.64
CA GLU A 55 3.92 -20.50 7.31
C GLU A 55 4.54 -19.42 6.41
N VAL A 56 4.37 -18.15 6.81
CA VAL A 56 4.97 -16.98 6.14
C VAL A 56 5.99 -16.27 7.03
N PRO A 57 6.95 -15.53 6.45
CA PRO A 57 7.89 -14.72 7.24
C PRO A 57 7.17 -13.70 8.13
N ARG A 58 7.46 -13.74 9.43
CA ARG A 58 6.88 -12.79 10.40
C ARG A 58 7.55 -11.42 10.27
N SER A 59 6.75 -10.37 10.43
CA SER A 59 7.22 -9.00 10.61
C SER A 59 8.20 -8.91 11.78
N ARG A 60 9.17 -7.98 11.68
CA ARG A 60 10.08 -7.65 12.78
C ARG A 60 9.54 -6.55 13.67
N LEU A 61 8.40 -5.95 13.31
CA LEU A 61 7.76 -4.91 14.10
C LEU A 61 7.19 -5.50 15.39
N PRO A 62 7.27 -4.76 16.51
CA PRO A 62 6.65 -5.22 17.75
C PRO A 62 5.15 -5.36 17.63
N ILE A 63 4.60 -6.43 18.23
CA ILE A 63 3.16 -6.70 18.21
C ILE A 63 2.36 -5.58 18.90
N ASP A 64 2.88 -5.03 19.99
CA ASP A 64 2.28 -3.95 20.77
C ASP A 64 2.21 -2.61 20.01
N LEU A 65 2.92 -2.50 18.87
CA LEU A 65 2.81 -1.35 17.97
C LEU A 65 1.42 -1.20 17.35
N PHE A 66 0.74 -2.33 17.16
CA PHE A 66 -0.54 -2.41 16.46
C PHE A 66 -1.69 -2.86 17.36
N TRP A 67 -1.36 -3.50 18.49
CA TRP A 67 -2.32 -4.11 19.41
C TRP A 67 -2.28 -3.41 20.76
N ASP A 68 -2.98 -2.28 20.87
CA ASP A 68 -3.23 -1.66 22.17
C ASP A 68 -4.35 -2.43 22.91
N ALA A 69 -4.15 -2.72 24.19
CA ALA A 69 -4.98 -3.62 24.99
C ALA A 69 -6.44 -3.15 25.18
N GLY A 70 -6.76 -1.91 24.77
CA GLY A 70 -8.12 -1.36 24.80
C GLY A 70 -8.94 -1.55 23.52
N ILE A 71 -8.32 -1.80 22.36
CA ILE A 71 -8.98 -1.86 21.03
C ILE A 71 -9.27 -3.32 20.61
N PHE A 72 -9.45 -4.22 21.60
CA PHE A 72 -9.71 -5.65 21.37
C PHE A 72 -11.06 -5.96 20.68
N ALA A 73 -11.93 -4.97 20.45
CA ALA A 73 -13.30 -5.23 20.01
C ALA A 73 -13.50 -5.26 18.48
N LEU A 74 -12.54 -4.81 17.66
CA LEU A 74 -12.76 -4.63 16.21
C LEU A 74 -11.96 -5.57 15.30
N PHE A 75 -10.90 -6.21 15.80
CA PHE A 75 -10.11 -7.13 14.98
C PHE A 75 -10.71 -8.53 14.99
N LYS A 76 -10.94 -9.09 13.80
CA LYS A 76 -11.44 -10.45 13.63
C LYS A 76 -10.33 -11.43 14.06
N LEU A 77 -10.70 -12.53 14.72
CA LEU A 77 -9.80 -13.64 15.10
C LEU A 77 -8.99 -14.21 13.91
N SER A 78 -9.35 -13.85 12.68
CA SER A 78 -8.73 -14.25 11.41
C SER A 78 -7.63 -13.29 10.91
N MET A 79 -7.11 -12.40 11.74
CA MET A 79 -6.07 -11.43 11.37
C MET A 79 -4.76 -11.73 12.09
N SER A 80 -3.63 -11.56 11.39
CA SER A 80 -2.32 -11.60 12.04
C SER A 80 -2.14 -10.39 12.96
N ARG A 81 -1.25 -10.53 13.95
CA ARG A 81 -0.93 -9.46 14.87
C ARG A 81 0.04 -8.42 14.30
N THR A 82 0.70 -8.78 13.22
CA THR A 82 1.64 -7.95 12.49
C THR A 82 1.34 -8.08 11.00
N PRO A 83 1.84 -7.19 10.13
CA PRO A 83 1.55 -7.22 8.70
C PRO A 83 2.35 -8.33 7.98
N ASP A 84 2.10 -9.59 8.33
CA ASP A 84 2.86 -10.75 7.88
C ASP A 84 2.47 -11.25 6.47
N HIS A 85 1.29 -10.88 5.99
CA HIS A 85 0.75 -11.29 4.70
C HIS A 85 1.00 -10.23 3.63
N VAL A 86 0.49 -10.43 2.42
CA VAL A 86 0.66 -9.48 1.32
C VAL A 86 -0.66 -8.92 0.82
N ASN A 87 -0.64 -7.64 0.49
CA ASN A 87 -1.66 -6.98 -0.29
C ASN A 87 -1.18 -6.81 -1.74
N SER A 88 -2.00 -7.23 -2.71
CA SER A 88 -1.64 -7.24 -4.13
C SER A 88 -1.73 -5.87 -4.80
N GLY A 89 -2.30 -4.85 -4.13
CA GLY A 89 -2.52 -3.53 -4.71
C GLY A 89 -1.28 -2.63 -4.74
N LEU A 90 -0.15 -3.07 -4.17
CA LEU A 90 1.14 -2.38 -4.26
C LEU A 90 2.26 -3.40 -4.37
N VAL A 91 2.93 -3.46 -5.52
CA VAL A 91 4.01 -4.43 -5.78
C VAL A 91 5.12 -3.80 -6.60
N ILE A 92 6.36 -3.90 -6.14
CA ILE A 92 7.54 -3.46 -6.88
C ILE A 92 8.50 -4.62 -7.14
N GLY A 93 9.17 -4.61 -8.28
CA GLY A 93 10.28 -5.51 -8.54
C GLY A 93 11.02 -5.17 -9.81
N SER A 94 12.08 -5.93 -10.12
CA SER A 94 12.67 -5.84 -11.45
C SER A 94 11.67 -6.26 -12.51
N VAL A 95 11.76 -5.70 -13.73
CA VAL A 95 10.86 -6.08 -14.84
C VAL A 95 10.88 -7.60 -15.09
N LYS A 96 12.05 -8.22 -14.97
CA LYS A 96 12.22 -9.68 -15.10
C LYS A 96 11.58 -10.44 -13.93
N GLY A 97 11.81 -9.97 -12.71
CA GLY A 97 11.23 -10.53 -11.49
C GLY A 97 9.71 -10.49 -11.51
N MET A 98 9.15 -9.32 -11.83
CA MET A 98 7.71 -9.11 -11.98
C MET A 98 7.10 -9.99 -13.07
N ALA A 99 7.75 -10.10 -14.24
CA ALA A 99 7.28 -11.01 -15.29
C ALA A 99 7.24 -12.48 -14.82
N THR A 100 8.31 -12.92 -14.15
CA THR A 100 8.41 -14.28 -13.61
C THR A 100 7.35 -14.51 -12.52
N ALA A 101 7.18 -13.55 -11.61
CA ALA A 101 6.18 -13.62 -10.55
C ALA A 101 4.76 -13.69 -11.12
N PHE A 102 4.41 -12.87 -12.11
CA PHE A 102 3.09 -12.91 -12.74
C PHE A 102 2.82 -14.20 -13.50
N GLU A 103 3.81 -14.78 -14.18
CA GLU A 103 3.67 -16.11 -14.79
C GLU A 103 3.37 -17.17 -13.73
N LYS A 104 4.02 -17.10 -12.56
CA LYS A 104 3.76 -18.00 -11.43
C LYS A 104 2.40 -17.78 -10.79
N LEU A 105 2.00 -16.53 -10.58
CA LEU A 105 0.66 -16.18 -10.09
C LEU A 105 -0.42 -16.72 -11.03
N LEU A 106 -0.24 -16.58 -12.34
CA LEU A 106 -1.16 -17.15 -13.33
C LEU A 106 -1.20 -18.68 -13.30
N GLN A 107 -0.08 -19.34 -13.00
CA GLN A 107 -0.06 -20.79 -12.79
C GLN A 107 -0.84 -21.18 -11.53
N ILE A 108 -0.66 -20.43 -10.43
CA ILE A 108 -1.40 -20.62 -9.17
C ILE A 108 -2.90 -20.48 -9.40
N THR A 109 -3.36 -19.42 -10.07
CA THR A 109 -4.80 -19.19 -10.30
C THR A 109 -5.46 -20.22 -11.20
N LYS A 110 -4.67 -20.97 -11.97
CA LYS A 110 -5.15 -22.05 -12.85
C LYS A 110 -5.16 -23.42 -12.17
N THR A 111 -4.67 -23.56 -10.93
CA THR A 111 -4.69 -24.85 -10.27
C THR A 111 -6.11 -25.22 -9.82
N PRO A 112 -6.47 -26.51 -9.80
CA PRO A 112 -7.78 -26.94 -9.31
C PRO A 112 -8.02 -26.62 -7.82
N THR A 113 -6.97 -26.36 -7.05
CA THR A 113 -7.02 -26.04 -5.63
C THR A 113 -7.20 -24.55 -5.35
N TYR A 114 -7.10 -23.69 -6.37
CA TYR A 114 -7.29 -22.26 -6.22
C TYR A 114 -8.79 -21.92 -6.27
N MET A 115 -9.38 -21.69 -5.11
CA MET A 115 -10.83 -21.52 -4.97
C MET A 115 -11.29 -20.08 -4.68
N TRP A 116 -10.35 -19.13 -4.64
CA TRP A 116 -10.62 -17.83 -4.05
C TRP A 116 -11.08 -16.75 -5.02
N GLU A 117 -10.87 -16.92 -6.32
CA GLU A 117 -11.24 -15.98 -7.41
C GLU A 117 -10.64 -14.55 -7.36
N TYR A 118 -10.02 -14.13 -6.24
CA TYR A 118 -9.33 -12.83 -6.11
C TYR A 118 -7.83 -12.96 -6.40
N ASP A 119 -7.16 -11.90 -6.83
CA ASP A 119 -5.71 -11.88 -7.08
C ASP A 119 -4.88 -12.03 -5.79
N GLN A 120 -5.28 -11.38 -4.70
CA GLN A 120 -4.54 -11.38 -3.42
C GLN A 120 -4.30 -12.80 -2.88
N GLY A 121 -5.20 -13.74 -3.16
CA GLY A 121 -5.05 -15.13 -2.70
C GLY A 121 -3.84 -15.83 -3.32
N ALA A 122 -3.55 -15.55 -4.58
CA ALA A 122 -2.40 -16.09 -5.29
C ALA A 122 -1.11 -15.44 -4.77
N PHE A 123 -1.16 -14.16 -4.39
CA PHE A 123 -0.03 -13.46 -3.78
C PHE A 123 0.37 -14.05 -2.42
N ASN A 124 -0.59 -14.39 -1.55
CA ASN A 124 -0.28 -15.06 -0.27
C ASN A 124 0.34 -16.44 -0.49
N ILE A 125 -0.17 -17.22 -1.46
CA ILE A 125 0.44 -18.50 -1.85
C ILE A 125 1.87 -18.29 -2.37
N ALA A 126 2.09 -17.27 -3.20
CA ALA A 126 3.42 -16.95 -3.73
C ALA A 126 4.40 -16.49 -2.64
N LEU A 127 3.93 -15.75 -1.64
CA LEU A 127 4.71 -15.40 -0.45
C LEU A 127 5.17 -16.65 0.30
N HIS A 128 4.23 -17.56 0.61
CA HIS A 128 4.54 -18.82 1.28
C HIS A 128 5.55 -19.69 0.49
N GLN A 129 5.46 -19.69 -0.84
CA GLN A 129 6.40 -20.39 -1.72
C GLN A 129 7.76 -19.67 -1.88
N GLY A 130 7.96 -18.51 -1.25
CA GLY A 130 9.19 -17.73 -1.35
C GLY A 130 9.42 -17.10 -2.72
N LEU A 131 8.38 -16.92 -3.53
CA LEU A 131 8.45 -16.32 -4.86
C LEU A 131 8.51 -14.79 -4.82
N LEU A 132 8.05 -14.19 -3.72
CA LEU A 132 8.07 -12.76 -3.45
C LEU A 132 8.25 -12.51 -1.95
N GLN A 133 8.49 -11.26 -1.58
CA GLN A 133 8.57 -10.83 -0.19
C GLN A 133 7.45 -9.86 0.16
N ALA A 134 7.09 -9.81 1.44
CA ALA A 134 6.25 -8.77 2.01
C ALA A 134 7.12 -7.60 2.48
N ASP A 135 6.68 -6.36 2.24
CA ASP A 135 7.13 -5.19 3.01
C ASP A 135 6.46 -5.21 4.38
N ASN A 136 6.77 -6.23 5.17
CA ASN A 136 6.19 -6.51 6.48
C ASN A 136 6.80 -5.64 7.59
N ASP A 137 7.70 -4.71 7.24
CA ASP A 137 8.20 -3.68 8.15
C ASP A 137 7.70 -2.26 7.77
N TYR A 138 6.77 -2.13 6.80
CA TYR A 138 6.20 -0.84 6.37
C TYR A 138 7.24 0.20 5.95
N SER A 139 8.32 -0.25 5.32
CA SER A 139 9.42 0.61 4.86
C SER A 139 9.11 1.30 3.53
N LEU A 140 8.26 0.70 2.70
CA LEU A 140 7.83 1.21 1.40
C LEU A 140 6.37 1.60 1.39
N PHE A 141 5.50 0.75 1.89
CA PHE A 141 4.08 0.79 1.62
C PHE A 141 3.28 0.78 2.91
N TRP A 142 2.19 1.53 2.94
CA TRP A 142 1.19 1.47 4.00
C TRP A 142 -0.13 1.04 3.40
N CYS A 143 -0.79 0.07 4.03
CA CYS A 143 -2.10 -0.45 3.62
C CYS A 143 -3.13 -0.24 4.75
N ALA A 144 -4.29 0.31 4.40
CA ALA A 144 -5.41 0.53 5.31
C ALA A 144 -6.14 -0.77 5.66
N GLU A 145 -5.71 -1.41 6.74
CA GLU A 145 -6.41 -2.57 7.29
C GLU A 145 -6.98 -2.26 8.67
N HIS A 146 -7.95 -1.34 8.68
CA HIS A 146 -8.64 -0.83 9.88
C HIS A 146 -7.82 0.10 10.78
N VAL A 147 -6.69 0.63 10.29
CA VAL A 147 -5.73 1.42 11.10
C VAL A 147 -5.49 2.84 10.57
N TYR A 148 -6.53 3.49 10.01
CA TYR A 148 -6.42 4.84 9.43
C TYR A 148 -6.04 5.92 10.45
N ASP A 149 -6.36 5.72 11.73
CA ASP A 149 -5.98 6.64 12.80
C ASP A 149 -4.47 6.66 13.07
N SER A 150 -3.69 5.72 12.52
CA SER A 150 -2.23 5.79 12.61
C SER A 150 -1.61 6.92 11.79
N LEU A 151 -2.31 7.42 10.77
CA LEU A 151 -1.76 8.39 9.82
C LEU A 151 -1.86 9.83 10.31
N ALA A 152 -0.76 10.57 10.16
CA ALA A 152 -0.72 12.03 10.35
C ALA A 152 -0.14 12.73 9.12
N VAL A 153 -0.72 13.87 8.74
CA VAL A 153 -0.16 14.73 7.70
C VAL A 153 0.84 15.70 8.33
N LEU A 154 2.04 15.71 7.77
CA LEU A 154 3.12 16.60 8.13
C LEU A 154 3.07 17.85 7.25
N PRO A 155 3.21 19.05 7.82
CA PRO A 155 3.23 20.28 7.04
C PRO A 155 4.49 20.35 6.15
N PRO A 156 4.51 21.23 5.13
CA PRO A 156 5.73 21.48 4.36
C PRO A 156 6.86 21.98 5.29
N ASN A 157 8.11 21.57 5.00
CA ASN A 157 9.31 21.99 5.73
C ASN A 157 9.38 21.52 7.20
N HIS A 158 8.82 20.35 7.53
CA HIS A 158 9.11 19.70 8.81
C HIS A 158 10.59 19.27 8.81
N HIS A 159 11.41 19.90 9.66
CA HIS A 159 12.86 19.68 9.70
C HIS A 159 13.29 18.55 10.66
N SER A 160 12.41 18.10 11.54
CA SER A 160 12.67 16.98 12.44
C SER A 160 11.36 16.41 12.94
N LEU A 161 11.13 15.13 12.68
CA LEU A 161 10.15 14.37 13.42
C LEU A 161 10.89 13.74 14.59
N SER A 162 10.71 14.30 15.78
CA SER A 162 11.11 13.61 16.99
C SER A 162 10.06 12.54 17.27
N LEU A 163 10.20 11.39 16.64
CA LEU A 163 9.50 10.19 17.08
C LEU A 163 10.43 9.47 18.02
N ASP A 164 9.97 9.21 19.23
CA ASP A 164 10.78 8.61 20.29
C ASP A 164 10.18 7.25 20.70
N PRO A 165 10.87 6.13 20.39
CA PRO A 165 11.91 5.94 19.39
C PRO A 165 11.33 5.55 18.01
N PRO A 166 11.97 5.93 16.88
CA PRO A 166 11.53 5.49 15.57
C PRO A 166 11.98 4.04 15.32
N TYR A 167 11.08 3.17 14.87
CA TYR A 167 11.40 1.78 14.54
C TYR A 167 12.25 1.65 13.26
N HIS A 168 12.32 2.71 12.45
CA HIS A 168 13.13 2.79 11.23
C HIS A 168 14.08 4.00 11.26
N PRO A 169 15.24 3.89 11.92
CA PRO A 169 16.20 4.98 12.02
C PRO A 169 16.87 5.35 10.67
N ASP A 170 16.77 4.49 9.66
CA ASP A 170 17.43 4.66 8.36
C ASP A 170 16.66 5.57 7.37
N VAL A 171 15.52 6.13 7.77
CA VAL A 171 14.73 7.05 6.93
C VAL A 171 15.26 8.47 7.10
N ILE A 172 16.15 8.87 6.20
CA ILE A 172 16.69 10.24 6.16
C ILE A 172 15.60 11.22 5.70
N HIS A 173 15.14 12.09 6.60
CA HIS A 173 14.04 13.05 6.34
C HIS A 173 14.41 14.22 5.42
N GLU A 174 15.70 14.43 5.15
CA GLU A 174 16.22 15.61 4.44
C GLU A 174 15.85 15.65 2.95
N THR A 175 15.38 14.53 2.37
CA THR A 175 15.00 14.44 0.95
C THR A 175 13.50 14.58 0.69
N PHE A 176 12.70 14.90 1.72
CA PHE A 176 11.26 14.97 1.56
C PHE A 176 10.83 16.15 0.68
N PRO A 177 9.76 15.95 -0.13
CA PRO A 177 9.27 17.00 -1.01
C PRO A 177 8.76 18.20 -0.18
N ARG A 178 8.88 19.41 -0.73
CA ARG A 178 8.38 20.66 -0.11
C ARG A 178 6.85 20.79 -0.21
N ARG A 179 6.13 19.75 0.21
CA ARG A 179 4.68 19.66 0.24
C ARG A 179 4.28 18.83 1.47
N PRO A 180 3.01 18.83 1.87
CA PRO A 180 2.57 17.94 2.93
C PRO A 180 2.75 16.47 2.53
N ILE A 181 3.15 15.65 3.49
CA ILE A 181 3.33 14.20 3.36
C ILE A 181 2.71 13.51 4.56
N VAL A 182 2.42 12.23 4.43
CA VAL A 182 1.82 11.39 5.47
C VAL A 182 2.87 10.50 6.11
N ILE A 183 2.85 10.47 7.44
CA ILE A 183 3.61 9.55 8.27
C ILE A 183 2.70 8.57 8.98
N ASP A 184 3.15 7.33 9.13
CA ASP A 184 2.58 6.40 10.10
C ASP A 184 3.17 6.71 11.48
N ARG A 185 2.33 7.21 12.41
CA ARG A 185 2.75 7.61 13.75
C ARG A 185 3.28 6.45 14.60
N ARG A 186 2.93 5.22 14.24
CA ARG A 186 3.36 4.02 14.96
C ARG A 186 4.82 3.71 14.64
N THR A 187 5.12 3.51 13.36
CA THR A 187 6.46 3.11 12.90
C THR A 187 7.40 4.30 12.76
N GLY A 188 6.85 5.50 12.57
CA GLY A 188 7.59 6.69 12.19
C GLY A 188 8.07 6.74 10.74
N VAL A 189 7.60 5.81 9.93
CA VAL A 189 7.93 5.78 8.51
C VAL A 189 6.99 6.71 7.74
N VAL A 190 7.57 7.48 6.82
CA VAL A 190 6.83 8.11 5.71
C VAL A 190 6.78 7.13 4.55
N PRO A 191 5.64 6.47 4.26
CA PRO A 191 5.54 5.48 3.19
C PRO A 191 5.71 6.11 1.81
N ILE A 192 6.19 5.37 0.82
CA ILE A 192 6.20 5.78 -0.58
C ILE A 192 4.76 5.93 -1.10
N ALA A 193 3.94 4.92 -0.81
CA ALA A 193 2.56 4.81 -1.25
C ALA A 193 1.65 4.45 -0.07
N LEU A 194 0.47 5.07 -0.04
CA LEU A 194 -0.62 4.74 0.86
C LEU A 194 -1.70 4.05 0.04
N HIS A 195 -2.06 2.82 0.39
CA HIS A 195 -3.15 2.09 -0.22
C HIS A 195 -4.31 2.00 0.77
N PHE A 196 -5.44 2.63 0.44
CA PHE A 196 -6.64 2.58 1.27
C PHE A 196 -7.48 1.35 0.90
N ASN A 197 -6.93 0.16 1.08
CA ASN A 197 -7.56 -1.10 0.69
C ASN A 197 -8.83 -1.44 1.51
N GLY A 198 -9.55 -2.47 1.08
CA GLY A 198 -10.79 -2.94 1.73
C GLY A 198 -12.06 -2.72 0.89
N LEU A 199 -13.13 -3.43 1.23
CA LEU A 199 -14.40 -3.43 0.48
C LEU A 199 -15.38 -2.31 0.92
N GLU A 200 -15.13 -1.71 2.07
CA GLU A 200 -15.93 -0.64 2.66
C GLU A 200 -15.49 0.75 2.15
N PRO A 201 -16.28 1.82 2.39
CA PRO A 201 -15.83 3.19 2.09
C PRO A 201 -14.45 3.45 2.67
N LYS A 202 -13.60 4.13 1.90
CA LYS A 202 -12.19 4.33 2.23
C LYS A 202 -12.00 5.33 3.38
N VAL A 203 -12.25 4.89 4.61
CA VAL A 203 -12.22 5.73 5.80
C VAL A 203 -10.87 6.42 5.93
N GLY A 204 -10.89 7.74 6.10
CA GLY A 204 -9.69 8.57 6.19
C GLY A 204 -9.09 9.00 4.84
N TYR A 205 -9.46 8.37 3.71
CA TYR A 205 -8.93 8.75 2.38
C TYR A 205 -9.21 10.21 2.05
N ASP A 206 -10.47 10.63 2.15
CA ASP A 206 -10.88 12.02 1.86
C ASP A 206 -10.14 13.03 2.75
N ARG A 207 -10.05 12.74 4.05
CA ARG A 207 -9.32 13.58 5.01
C ARG A 207 -7.86 13.73 4.62
N ILE A 208 -7.17 12.61 4.38
CA ILE A 208 -5.75 12.61 4.03
C ILE A 208 -5.52 13.30 2.69
N TRP A 209 -6.38 13.05 1.70
CA TRP A 209 -6.32 13.70 0.40
C TRP A 209 -6.46 15.22 0.52
N GLU A 210 -7.47 15.69 1.25
CA GLU A 210 -7.68 17.11 1.50
C GLU A 210 -6.45 17.72 2.19
N GLU A 211 -6.05 17.17 3.35
CA GLU A 211 -4.89 17.62 4.13
C GLU A 211 -3.59 17.67 3.31
N MET A 212 -3.34 16.68 2.43
CA MET A 212 -2.12 16.61 1.63
C MET A 212 -2.05 17.62 0.48
N TYR A 213 -3.18 17.89 -0.16
CA TYR A 213 -3.23 18.67 -1.40
C TYR A 213 -3.80 20.08 -1.22
N HIS A 214 -3.96 20.57 0.01
CA HIS A 214 -4.18 22.00 0.24
C HIS A 214 -2.96 22.84 -0.21
N HIS A 215 -3.22 23.99 -0.85
CA HIS A 215 -2.14 24.88 -1.28
C HIS A 215 -1.56 25.62 -0.06
N PRO A 216 -0.27 25.44 0.26
CA PRO A 216 0.30 25.84 1.56
C PRO A 216 0.45 27.36 1.75
N LEU A 217 0.27 28.17 0.70
CA LEU A 217 0.48 29.63 0.74
C LEU A 217 -0.82 30.46 0.67
N SER A 218 -2.00 29.85 0.76
CA SER A 218 -3.24 30.61 0.71
C SER A 218 -4.38 29.91 1.42
N THR A 219 -4.83 30.50 2.53
CA THR A 219 -6.09 30.16 3.22
C THR A 219 -7.32 30.47 2.36
N SER A 220 -7.16 31.19 1.24
CA SER A 220 -8.20 31.46 0.22
C SER A 220 -8.07 30.59 -1.03
N SER A 221 -7.04 29.73 -1.10
CA SER A 221 -6.89 28.81 -2.22
C SER A 221 -8.02 27.81 -2.19
N LYS A 222 -8.69 27.66 -3.34
CA LYS A 222 -9.70 26.62 -3.50
C LYS A 222 -9.03 25.30 -3.12
N GLN A 223 -9.66 24.55 -2.20
CA GLN A 223 -9.41 23.12 -2.01
C GLN A 223 -9.07 22.50 -3.36
N VAL A 224 -8.04 21.64 -3.42
CA VAL A 224 -7.83 20.78 -4.58
C VAL A 224 -9.04 19.85 -4.65
N LYS A 225 -10.09 20.36 -5.28
CA LYS A 225 -11.30 19.60 -5.54
C LYS A 225 -10.91 18.57 -6.58
N TRP A 226 -11.24 17.32 -6.28
CA TRP A 226 -11.27 16.27 -7.27
C TRP A 226 -11.88 16.82 -8.55
N VAL A 227 -11.13 16.77 -9.65
CA VAL A 227 -11.68 17.09 -10.96
C VAL A 227 -12.49 15.87 -11.39
N LYS A 228 -13.64 15.68 -10.74
CA LYS A 228 -14.59 14.58 -10.94
C LYS A 228 -14.95 14.41 -12.42
N SER A 229 -14.94 15.52 -13.18
CA SER A 229 -15.20 15.59 -14.63
C SER A 229 -14.00 15.26 -15.54
N ARG A 230 -12.80 14.99 -14.99
CA ARG A 230 -11.61 14.75 -15.82
C ARG A 230 -11.78 13.46 -16.63
N PRO A 231 -11.60 13.50 -17.96
CA PRO A 231 -11.71 12.31 -18.79
C PRO A 231 -10.51 11.39 -18.60
N VAL A 232 -10.78 10.09 -18.50
CA VAL A 232 -9.83 8.99 -18.40
C VAL A 232 -10.06 8.07 -19.59
N LYS A 233 -9.00 7.80 -20.36
CA LYS A 233 -9.03 6.85 -21.47
C LYS A 233 -8.77 5.45 -20.92
N MET A 234 -9.73 4.56 -21.11
CA MET A 234 -9.61 3.14 -20.79
C MET A 234 -9.32 2.36 -22.07
N VAL A 235 -8.27 1.55 -22.07
CA VAL A 235 -7.97 0.63 -23.17
C VAL A 235 -8.60 -0.71 -22.82
N LEU A 236 -9.57 -1.15 -23.62
CA LEU A 236 -10.31 -2.41 -23.47
C LEU A 236 -10.10 -3.27 -24.72
N ASP A 237 -10.38 -4.57 -24.62
CA ASP A 237 -10.19 -5.52 -25.73
C ASP A 237 -10.95 -5.15 -27.02
N GLY A 238 -11.98 -4.31 -26.92
CA GLY A 238 -12.79 -3.81 -28.05
C GLY A 238 -12.55 -2.36 -28.47
N GLY A 239 -11.60 -1.64 -27.87
CA GLY A 239 -11.30 -0.24 -28.22
C GLY A 239 -10.94 0.65 -27.04
N VAL A 240 -11.08 1.97 -27.24
CA VAL A 240 -10.82 2.97 -26.20
C VAL A 240 -12.14 3.58 -25.73
N GLU A 241 -12.46 3.41 -24.46
CA GLU A 241 -13.58 4.09 -23.80
C GLU A 241 -13.09 5.35 -23.07
N VAL A 242 -13.90 6.40 -23.02
CA VAL A 242 -13.61 7.59 -22.22
C VAL A 242 -14.67 7.72 -21.12
N ARG A 243 -14.26 7.61 -19.86
CA ARG A 243 -15.09 7.85 -18.69
C ARG A 243 -14.53 8.99 -17.86
N THR A 244 -15.34 9.61 -17.01
CA THR A 244 -14.85 10.59 -16.04
C THR A 244 -14.31 9.89 -14.79
N VAL A 245 -13.47 10.59 -14.01
CA VAL A 245 -13.02 10.10 -12.68
C VAL A 245 -14.21 9.75 -11.79
N ASP A 246 -15.29 10.53 -11.82
CA ASP A 246 -16.51 10.26 -11.04
C ASP A 246 -17.21 8.96 -11.46
N GLN A 247 -17.33 8.72 -12.77
CA GLN A 247 -17.93 7.50 -13.31
C GLN A 247 -17.13 6.25 -12.97
N LEU A 248 -15.81 6.40 -12.78
CA LEU A 248 -14.91 5.30 -12.42
C LEU A 248 -14.85 5.07 -10.91
N CYS A 249 -14.71 6.15 -10.13
CA CYS A 249 -14.26 6.06 -8.74
C CYS A 249 -15.26 6.64 -7.72
N GLY A 250 -16.26 7.41 -8.15
CA GLY A 250 -17.04 8.31 -7.28
C GLY A 250 -17.72 7.63 -6.10
N LYS A 251 -18.33 6.45 -6.31
CA LYS A 251 -18.98 5.68 -5.22
C LYS A 251 -17.99 4.96 -4.30
N GLN A 252 -16.85 4.52 -4.83
CA GLN A 252 -15.86 3.71 -4.10
C GLN A 252 -15.02 4.55 -3.15
N LEU A 253 -14.69 5.79 -3.56
CA LEU A 253 -13.88 6.70 -2.76
C LEU A 253 -14.67 7.40 -1.64
N GLY A 254 -15.97 7.15 -1.51
CA GLY A 254 -16.80 7.83 -0.50
C GLY A 254 -17.09 9.32 -0.81
N LEU A 255 -16.74 9.78 -2.03
CA LEU A 255 -16.89 11.16 -2.49
C LEU A 255 -18.38 11.54 -2.61
N ARG A 256 -18.98 12.03 -1.52
CA ARG A 256 -20.33 12.61 -1.53
C ARG A 256 -20.40 13.94 -2.30
#